data_AF-A0A971HED1-F1
#
_entry.id   AF-A0A971HED1-F1
#
_cell.length_a   1.000
_cell.length_b   1.000
_cell.length_c   1.000
_cell.angle_alpha   90.00
_cell.angle_beta   90.00
_cell.angle_gamma   90.00
#
_symmetry.space_group_name_H-M   'P 1'
#
loop_
_entity.id
_entity.type
_entity.pdbx_description
1 polymer ?
#
loop_
_entity_poly.entity_id
_entity_poly.type
_entity_poly.pdbx_seq_one_letter_code
_entity_poly.pdbx_strand_id
1 'polypeptide(L)'
;MKGQKMLKVCSILMILVSLFAIVAGALGLVDVNDTKKKKEAERAETLEAIQTLQEGEETLESLRGDYEAGLVTYEEGMEAYEEGKKDYEEGKAEYDAGMETLSAMTAAYEAGKKTLAENAATYQTGKQTYAAGMTEYQAGKAEYATSKATYDAGLAEYNKGLAEYNAGLAQYEAGLKQLEAATPAYEAGKVMLAEKKAEYEAGKVAYEAGKTQLEAAKAAGLLTGDLLAQKEAELAAGKAKLDEYEAGQAKVKEYETSKATLDAAKTQLATVKAQRLDPAKAQLDAGKTQLDAGAAKLAAAERQLAEGKAKLDEYEAGQAKIAEYEAGKAKLDAAAIQLAEGEEKLAEAEAQLAEGKAKLDEFEAGEAKVEGGYETLLSNPDVKAKVDGGMGLIAAALEAVDDATVETTKELMGRLYLYIIAIVGALIALVAGILGSGAAKMPSVGKIKGGVILGILALLVAVAANIYGAVDGYQAFATQFVAIAALAVFALLFVIAIMKYKNALVALLTAE
;
A
#
# COMPACT_ATOMS: atom_id res chain seq x y z
N MET A 1 -82.91 -5.59 -100.60
CA MET A 1 -83.00 -5.64 -99.12
C MET A 1 -81.99 -6.57 -98.41
N LYS A 2 -81.70 -7.80 -98.87
CA LYS A 2 -80.77 -8.72 -98.15
C LYS A 2 -79.32 -8.17 -98.01
N GLY A 3 -78.76 -7.55 -99.04
CA GLY A 3 -77.38 -7.02 -99.01
C GLY A 3 -77.16 -5.80 -98.11
N GLN A 4 -78.15 -4.91 -98.04
CA GLN A 4 -78.14 -3.72 -97.17
C GLN A 4 -78.11 -4.11 -95.68
N LYS A 5 -78.83 -5.16 -95.30
CA LYS A 5 -78.80 -5.72 -93.94
C LYS A 5 -77.41 -6.30 -93.61
N MET A 6 -76.78 -7.00 -94.55
CA MET A 6 -75.44 -7.57 -94.36
C MET A 6 -74.37 -6.50 -94.18
N LEU A 7 -74.34 -5.46 -95.03
CA LEU A 7 -73.40 -4.33 -94.86
C LEU A 7 -73.61 -3.64 -93.51
N LYS A 8 -74.87 -3.42 -93.09
CA LYS A 8 -75.18 -2.83 -91.79
C LYS A 8 -74.68 -3.68 -90.61
N VAL A 9 -74.86 -5.00 -90.67
CA VAL A 9 -74.35 -5.93 -89.65
C VAL A 9 -72.83 -5.92 -89.59
N CYS A 10 -72.14 -6.07 -90.73
CA CYS A 10 -70.68 -6.01 -90.79
C CYS A 10 -70.15 -4.65 -90.31
N SER A 11 -70.86 -3.55 -90.60
CA SER A 11 -70.50 -2.21 -90.14
C SER A 11 -70.62 -2.06 -88.61
N ILE A 12 -71.69 -2.58 -88.00
CA ILE A 12 -71.90 -2.54 -86.55
C ILE A 12 -70.86 -3.40 -85.83
N LEU A 13 -70.60 -4.62 -86.34
CA LEU A 13 -69.57 -5.50 -85.78
C LEU A 13 -68.19 -4.84 -85.89
N MET A 14 -67.91 -4.16 -87.00
CA MET A 14 -66.65 -3.44 -87.19
C MET A 14 -66.54 -2.21 -86.27
N ILE A 15 -67.64 -1.51 -85.95
CA ILE A 15 -67.66 -0.46 -84.91
C ILE A 15 -67.37 -1.05 -83.52
N LEU A 16 -68.04 -2.14 -83.14
CA LEU A 16 -67.89 -2.76 -81.82
C LEU A 16 -66.48 -3.29 -81.59
N VAL A 17 -65.89 -3.98 -82.57
CA VAL A 17 -64.50 -4.46 -82.46
C VAL A 17 -63.50 -3.30 -82.45
N SER A 18 -63.80 -2.20 -83.14
CA SER A 18 -62.96 -1.01 -83.11
C SER A 18 -62.96 -0.34 -81.73
N LEU A 19 -64.12 -0.23 -81.08
CA LEU A 19 -64.20 0.28 -79.70
C LEU A 19 -63.46 -0.63 -78.72
N PHE A 20 -63.60 -1.95 -78.86
CA PHE A 20 -62.84 -2.92 -78.08
C PHE A 20 -61.32 -2.76 -78.29
N ALA A 21 -60.86 -2.62 -79.53
CA ALA A 21 -59.45 -2.44 -79.85
C ALA A 21 -58.87 -1.11 -79.36
N ILE A 22 -59.66 -0.02 -79.37
CA ILE A 22 -59.26 1.26 -78.77
C ILE A 22 -59.06 1.12 -77.26
N VAL A 23 -60.01 0.50 -76.55
CA VAL A 23 -59.92 0.28 -75.10
C VAL A 23 -58.77 -0.65 -74.76
N ALA A 24 -58.60 -1.75 -75.50
CA ALA A 24 -57.49 -2.69 -75.31
C ALA A 24 -56.12 -2.04 -75.57
N GLY A 25 -56.01 -1.18 -76.59
CA GLY A 25 -54.81 -0.40 -76.85
C GLY A 25 -54.52 0.62 -75.75
N ALA A 26 -55.53 1.35 -75.26
CA ALA A 26 -55.37 2.32 -74.18
C ALA A 26 -54.92 1.66 -72.87
N LEU A 27 -55.49 0.51 -72.51
CA LEU A 27 -55.04 -0.30 -71.37
C LEU A 27 -53.62 -0.85 -71.58
N GLY A 28 -53.25 -1.20 -72.82
CA GLY A 28 -51.88 -1.57 -73.17
C GLY A 28 -50.87 -0.45 -72.96
N LEU A 29 -51.23 0.81 -73.26
CA LEU A 29 -50.35 1.96 -72.99
C LEU A 29 -50.15 2.19 -71.48
N VAL A 30 -51.18 1.94 -70.66
CA VAL A 30 -51.05 1.98 -69.20
C VAL A 30 -50.11 0.88 -68.71
N ASP A 31 -50.24 -0.35 -69.22
CA ASP A 31 -49.36 -1.48 -68.91
C ASP A 31 -47.88 -1.21 -69.30
N VAL A 32 -47.63 -0.56 -70.44
CA VAL A 32 -46.28 -0.10 -70.83
C VAL A 32 -45.73 0.87 -69.78
N ASN A 33 -46.55 1.82 -69.34
CA ASN A 33 -46.12 2.81 -68.34
C ASN A 33 -45.90 2.19 -66.95
N ASP A 34 -46.73 1.24 -66.54
CA ASP A 34 -46.58 0.52 -65.26
C ASP A 34 -45.34 -0.40 -65.28
N THR A 35 -45.12 -1.11 -66.38
CA THR A 35 -43.91 -1.92 -66.59
C THR A 35 -42.65 -1.06 -66.58
N LYS A 36 -42.70 0.10 -67.25
CA LYS A 36 -41.61 1.09 -67.23
C LYS A 36 -41.28 1.53 -65.80
N LYS A 37 -42.30 1.93 -65.03
CA LYS A 37 -42.10 2.35 -63.63
C LYS A 37 -41.48 1.24 -62.78
N LYS A 38 -41.94 0.00 -62.93
CA LYS A 38 -41.38 -1.14 -62.20
C LYS A 38 -39.91 -1.36 -62.54
N LYS A 39 -39.56 -1.32 -63.84
CA LYS A 39 -38.18 -1.50 -64.29
C LYS A 39 -37.27 -0.33 -63.91
N GLU A 40 -37.79 0.89 -63.90
CA GLU A 40 -37.07 2.06 -63.38
C GLU A 40 -36.83 1.95 -61.86
N ALA A 41 -37.78 1.38 -61.10
CA ALA A 41 -37.60 1.09 -59.68
C ALA A 41 -36.55 -0.01 -59.44
N GLU A 42 -36.63 -1.15 -60.14
CA GLU A 42 -35.62 -2.22 -60.07
C GLU A 42 -34.20 -1.71 -60.41
N ARG A 43 -34.10 -0.84 -61.42
CA ARG A 43 -32.85 -0.16 -61.79
C ARG A 43 -32.36 0.77 -60.69
N ALA A 44 -33.25 1.55 -60.08
CA ALA A 44 -32.90 2.45 -59.00
C ALA A 44 -32.39 1.68 -57.77
N GLU A 45 -33.06 0.59 -57.39
CA GLU A 45 -32.65 -0.31 -56.31
C GLU A 45 -31.25 -0.91 -56.58
N THR A 46 -31.00 -1.35 -57.82
CA THR A 46 -29.68 -1.91 -58.19
C THR A 46 -28.57 -0.86 -58.13
N LEU A 47 -28.84 0.38 -58.58
CA LEU A 47 -27.87 1.48 -58.51
C LEU A 47 -27.62 1.94 -57.07
N GLU A 48 -28.66 1.96 -56.23
CA GLU A 48 -28.54 2.25 -54.80
C GLU A 48 -27.70 1.19 -54.08
N ALA A 49 -27.87 -0.09 -54.43
CA ALA A 49 -27.03 -1.18 -53.93
C ALA A 49 -25.57 -1.06 -54.39
N ILE A 50 -25.30 -0.67 -55.65
CA ILE A 50 -23.95 -0.40 -56.15
C ILE A 50 -23.31 0.75 -55.39
N GLN A 51 -24.03 1.86 -55.21
CA GLN A 51 -23.55 3.02 -54.47
C GLN A 51 -23.22 2.65 -53.01
N THR A 52 -24.10 1.90 -52.36
CA THR A 52 -23.90 1.42 -50.98
C THR A 52 -22.64 0.55 -50.87
N LEU A 53 -22.41 -0.35 -51.84
CA LEU A 53 -21.21 -1.18 -51.88
C LEU A 53 -19.94 -0.34 -52.08
N GLN A 54 -19.96 0.62 -53.00
CA GLN A 54 -18.84 1.53 -53.26
C GLN A 54 -18.51 2.39 -52.04
N GLU A 55 -19.52 3.01 -51.42
CA GLU A 55 -19.35 3.78 -50.19
C GLU A 55 -18.83 2.91 -49.04
N GLY A 56 -19.27 1.65 -48.95
CA GLY A 56 -18.77 0.67 -48.00
C GLY A 56 -17.29 0.31 -48.22
N GLU A 57 -16.89 0.03 -49.46
CA GLU A 57 -15.49 -0.28 -49.82
C GLU A 57 -14.56 0.92 -49.56
N GLU A 58 -14.96 2.13 -49.94
CA GLU A 58 -14.19 3.36 -49.64
C GLU A 58 -14.10 3.61 -48.13
N THR A 59 -15.18 3.38 -47.38
CA THR A 59 -15.18 3.50 -45.92
C THR A 59 -14.20 2.51 -45.29
N LEU A 60 -14.23 1.24 -45.68
CA LEU A 60 -13.29 0.23 -45.16
C LEU A 60 -11.85 0.55 -45.49
N GLU A 61 -11.55 1.02 -46.70
CA GLU A 61 -10.20 1.40 -47.07
C GLU A 61 -9.71 2.60 -46.26
N SER A 62 -10.61 3.56 -45.96
CA SER A 62 -10.29 4.69 -45.09
C SER A 62 -10.06 4.27 -43.63
N LEU A 63 -10.82 3.28 -43.13
CA LEU A 63 -10.75 2.79 -41.75
C LEU A 63 -9.64 1.74 -41.55
N ARG A 64 -9.07 1.16 -42.61
CA ARG A 64 -8.03 0.11 -42.51
C ARG A 64 -6.84 0.55 -41.66
N GLY A 65 -6.37 1.79 -41.85
CA GLY A 65 -5.28 2.34 -41.05
C GLY A 65 -5.66 2.49 -39.57
N ASP A 66 -6.89 2.94 -39.29
CA ASP A 66 -7.40 3.10 -37.93
C ASP A 66 -7.68 1.76 -37.25
N TYR A 67 -8.06 0.72 -38.02
CA TYR A 67 -8.22 -0.66 -37.57
C TYR A 67 -6.87 -1.28 -37.18
N GLU A 68 -5.86 -1.17 -38.04
CA GLU A 68 -4.51 -1.67 -37.74
C GLU A 68 -3.92 -0.95 -36.52
N ALA A 69 -4.10 0.37 -36.42
CA ALA A 69 -3.72 1.13 -35.24
C ALA A 69 -4.53 0.72 -34.00
N GLY A 70 -5.84 0.48 -34.14
CA GLY A 70 -6.74 0.04 -33.08
C GLY A 70 -6.37 -1.34 -32.52
N LEU A 71 -5.96 -2.29 -33.38
CA LEU A 71 -5.43 -3.58 -32.96
C LEU A 71 -4.16 -3.43 -32.11
N VAL A 72 -3.22 -2.61 -32.56
CA VAL A 72 -1.99 -2.34 -31.79
C VAL A 72 -2.32 -1.68 -30.45
N THR A 73 -3.19 -0.66 -30.44
CA THR A 73 -3.62 0.01 -29.20
C THR A 73 -4.37 -0.94 -28.26
N TYR A 74 -5.17 -1.86 -28.81
CA TYR A 74 -5.87 -2.87 -28.01
C TYR A 74 -4.90 -3.89 -27.42
N GLU A 75 -3.91 -4.38 -28.17
CA GLU A 75 -2.88 -5.29 -27.68
C GLU A 75 -2.00 -4.63 -26.61
N GLU A 76 -1.51 -3.42 -26.87
CA GLU A 76 -0.75 -2.62 -25.89
C GLU A 76 -1.58 -2.32 -24.63
N GLY A 77 -2.86 -1.98 -24.80
CA GLY A 77 -3.79 -1.77 -23.70
C GLY A 77 -4.06 -3.03 -22.88
N MET A 78 -4.09 -4.22 -23.51
CA MET A 78 -4.24 -5.50 -22.80
C MET A 78 -3.00 -5.83 -21.96
N GLU A 79 -1.80 -5.61 -22.50
CA GLU A 79 -0.56 -5.80 -21.75
C GLU A 79 -0.46 -4.81 -20.58
N ALA A 80 -0.77 -3.54 -20.82
CA ALA A 80 -0.81 -2.50 -19.80
C ALA A 80 -1.88 -2.77 -18.72
N TYR A 81 -3.03 -3.35 -19.10
CA TYR A 81 -4.09 -3.71 -18.17
C TYR A 81 -3.67 -4.84 -17.23
N GLU A 82 -3.03 -5.89 -17.74
CA GLU A 82 -2.52 -6.99 -16.90
C GLU A 82 -1.39 -6.50 -15.98
N GLU A 83 -0.50 -5.63 -16.46
CA GLU A 83 0.54 -5.01 -15.63
C GLU A 83 -0.06 -4.09 -14.56
N GLY A 84 -0.97 -3.18 -14.93
CA GLY A 84 -1.66 -2.28 -14.01
C GLY A 84 -2.51 -3.02 -12.97
N LYS A 85 -3.16 -4.12 -13.35
CA LYS A 85 -3.91 -4.97 -12.43
C LYS A 85 -2.98 -5.64 -11.42
N LYS A 86 -1.82 -6.13 -11.87
CA LYS A 86 -0.80 -6.69 -10.98
C LYS A 86 -0.27 -5.63 -10.01
N ASP A 87 0.08 -4.44 -10.50
CA ASP A 87 0.53 -3.31 -9.67
C ASP A 87 -0.54 -2.93 -8.62
N TYR A 88 -1.81 -2.88 -9.01
CA TYR A 88 -2.94 -2.63 -8.12
C TYR A 88 -3.09 -3.71 -7.04
N GLU A 89 -3.02 -4.99 -7.42
CA GLU A 89 -3.12 -6.11 -6.48
C GLU A 89 -1.95 -6.13 -5.49
N GLU A 90 -0.72 -5.86 -5.95
CA GLU A 90 0.47 -5.73 -5.11
C GLU A 90 0.35 -4.53 -4.14
N GLY A 91 0.01 -3.34 -4.65
CA GLY A 91 -0.20 -2.15 -3.83
C GLY A 91 -1.32 -2.32 -2.80
N LYS A 92 -2.41 -2.99 -3.18
CA LYS A 92 -3.52 -3.29 -2.27
C LYS A 92 -3.09 -4.26 -1.16
N ALA A 93 -2.34 -5.31 -1.50
CA ALA A 93 -1.83 -6.24 -0.51
C ALA A 93 -0.86 -5.57 0.48
N GLU A 94 0.02 -4.70 0.00
CA GLU A 94 0.92 -3.92 0.85
C GLU A 94 0.17 -2.93 1.74
N TYR A 95 -0.87 -2.25 1.22
CA TYR A 95 -1.73 -1.37 2.00
C TYR A 95 -2.49 -2.12 3.11
N ASP A 96 -3.10 -3.27 2.77
CA ASP A 96 -3.84 -4.10 3.73
C ASP A 96 -2.90 -4.63 4.84
N ALA A 97 -1.71 -5.12 4.48
CA ALA A 97 -0.69 -5.53 5.45
C ALA A 97 -0.17 -4.36 6.30
N GLY A 98 -0.02 -3.18 5.70
CA GLY A 98 0.32 -1.94 6.39
C GLY A 98 -0.75 -1.52 7.40
N MET A 99 -2.02 -1.66 7.04
CA MET A 99 -3.17 -1.39 7.92
C MET A 99 -3.22 -2.33 9.12
N GLU A 100 -3.01 -3.63 8.92
CA GLU A 100 -2.92 -4.59 10.03
C GLU A 100 -1.73 -4.26 10.96
N THR A 101 -0.58 -3.93 10.38
CA THR A 101 0.61 -3.52 11.12
C THR A 101 0.37 -2.24 11.92
N LEU A 102 -0.26 -1.23 11.31
CA LEU A 102 -0.58 0.03 11.97
C LEU A 102 -1.61 -0.18 13.09
N SER A 103 -2.60 -1.07 12.91
CA SER A 103 -3.57 -1.43 13.94
C SER A 103 -2.88 -2.04 15.17
N ALA A 104 -1.97 -3.01 14.95
CA ALA A 104 -1.17 -3.60 16.02
C ALA A 104 -0.24 -2.56 16.69
N MET A 105 0.42 -1.71 15.90
CA MET A 105 1.26 -0.62 16.39
C MET A 105 0.46 0.45 17.14
N THR A 106 -0.78 0.74 16.76
CA THR A 106 -1.66 1.71 17.42
C THR A 106 -2.05 1.20 18.80
N ALA A 107 -2.42 -0.09 18.91
CA ALA A 107 -2.69 -0.71 20.20
C ALA A 107 -1.45 -0.69 21.12
N ALA A 108 -0.27 -0.97 20.56
CA ALA A 108 1.00 -0.89 21.29
C ALA A 108 1.37 0.55 21.68
N TYR A 109 1.09 1.53 20.80
CA TYR A 109 1.31 2.95 21.04
C TYR A 109 0.39 3.47 22.14
N GLU A 110 -0.91 3.23 22.09
CA GLU A 110 -1.87 3.64 23.13
C GLU A 110 -1.55 2.98 24.47
N ALA A 111 -1.20 1.69 24.47
CA ALA A 111 -0.70 1.00 25.65
C ALA A 111 0.59 1.64 26.18
N GLY A 112 1.55 1.93 25.29
CA GLY A 112 2.82 2.58 25.63
C GLY A 112 2.62 4.00 26.17
N LYS A 113 1.70 4.77 25.60
CA LYS A 113 1.36 6.13 26.03
C LYS A 113 0.69 6.13 27.41
N LYS A 114 -0.19 5.16 27.66
CA LYS A 114 -0.78 4.91 28.98
C LYS A 114 0.30 4.53 29.99
N THR A 115 1.17 3.58 29.66
CA THR A 115 2.31 3.19 30.51
C THR A 115 3.26 4.37 30.75
N LEU A 116 3.55 5.20 29.75
CA LEU A 116 4.41 6.39 29.90
C LEU A 116 3.76 7.43 30.81
N ALA A 117 2.43 7.63 30.71
CA ALA A 117 1.67 8.51 31.59
C ALA A 117 1.62 7.99 33.03
N GLU A 118 1.37 6.69 33.23
CA GLU A 118 1.42 6.02 34.53
C GLU A 118 2.84 6.10 35.13
N ASN A 119 3.86 5.91 34.30
CA ASN A 119 5.26 5.96 34.71
C ASN A 119 5.82 7.38 34.82
N ALA A 120 5.12 8.43 34.38
CA ALA A 120 5.60 9.80 34.49
C ALA A 120 5.74 10.24 35.95
N ALA A 121 4.77 9.89 36.80
CA ALA A 121 4.84 10.12 38.24
C ALA A 121 5.97 9.29 38.87
N THR A 122 6.12 8.04 38.44
CA THR A 122 7.18 7.13 38.88
C THR A 122 8.56 7.62 38.46
N TYR A 123 8.71 8.22 37.28
CA TYR A 123 9.94 8.80 36.78
C TYR A 123 10.35 10.03 37.62
N GLN A 124 9.42 10.95 37.87
CA GLN A 124 9.70 12.11 38.72
C GLN A 124 10.05 11.67 40.14
N THR A 125 9.33 10.69 40.67
CA THR A 125 9.63 10.08 41.97
C THR A 125 11.02 9.44 41.96
N GLY A 126 11.36 8.64 40.95
CA GLY A 126 12.66 8.00 40.79
C GLY A 126 13.81 9.01 40.65
N LYS A 127 13.60 10.13 39.95
CA LYS A 127 14.57 11.22 39.83
C LYS A 127 14.82 11.89 41.19
N GLN A 128 13.76 12.11 41.97
CA GLN A 128 13.88 12.59 43.35
C GLN A 128 14.56 11.58 44.27
N THR A 129 14.20 10.29 44.18
CA THR A 129 14.85 9.21 44.94
C THR A 129 16.33 9.10 44.61
N TYR A 130 16.72 9.17 43.33
CA TYR A 130 18.11 9.13 42.90
C TYR A 130 18.89 10.34 43.43
N ALA A 131 18.33 11.55 43.33
CA ALA A 131 18.96 12.76 43.85
C ALA A 131 19.10 12.74 45.39
N ALA A 132 18.08 12.26 46.10
CA ALA A 132 18.12 12.07 47.54
C ALA A 132 19.17 11.01 47.92
N GLY A 133 19.17 9.85 47.27
CA GLY A 133 20.14 8.78 47.47
C GLY A 133 21.57 9.21 47.18
N MET A 134 21.80 10.05 46.16
CA MET A 134 23.13 10.65 45.90
C MET A 134 23.57 11.55 47.07
N THR A 135 22.66 12.33 47.62
CA THR A 135 22.94 13.18 48.79
C THR A 135 23.26 12.33 50.01
N GLU A 136 22.47 11.29 50.28
CA GLU A 136 22.69 10.33 51.37
C GLU A 136 24.00 9.55 51.20
N TYR A 137 24.35 9.15 49.97
CA TYR A 137 25.60 8.46 49.66
C TYR A 137 26.80 9.32 50.03
N GLN A 138 26.79 10.60 49.63
CA GLN A 138 27.88 11.51 49.94
C GLN A 138 27.97 11.80 51.44
N ALA A 139 26.84 11.95 52.12
CA ALA A 139 26.80 12.10 53.58
C ALA A 139 27.34 10.84 54.29
N GLY A 140 26.88 9.65 53.89
CA GLY A 140 27.31 8.37 54.45
C GLY A 140 28.80 8.12 54.22
N LYS A 141 29.33 8.49 53.05
CA LYS A 141 30.77 8.42 52.75
C LYS A 141 31.59 9.31 53.69
N ALA A 142 31.11 10.53 53.95
CA ALA A 142 31.74 11.45 54.88
C ALA A 142 31.68 10.96 56.34
N GLU A 143 30.53 10.41 56.76
CA GLU A 143 30.37 9.78 58.08
C GLU A 143 31.31 8.58 58.23
N TYR A 144 31.37 7.67 57.25
CA TYR A 144 32.26 6.52 57.28
C TYR A 144 33.73 6.94 57.41
N ALA A 145 34.17 7.94 56.63
CA ALA A 145 35.52 8.48 56.73
C ALA A 145 35.82 9.05 58.13
N THR A 146 34.85 9.76 58.72
CA THR A 146 34.97 10.31 60.08
C THR A 146 35.05 9.20 61.13
N SER A 147 34.15 8.22 61.08
CA SER A 147 34.17 7.06 61.98
C SER A 147 35.46 6.27 61.87
N LYS A 148 36.01 6.13 60.66
CA LYS A 148 37.30 5.47 60.44
C LYS A 148 38.43 6.22 61.13
N ALA A 149 38.48 7.54 61.00
CA ALA A 149 39.48 8.35 61.68
C ALA A 149 39.40 8.22 63.21
N THR A 150 38.18 8.19 63.77
CA THR A 150 37.95 7.96 65.21
C THR A 150 38.43 6.58 65.66
N TYR A 151 38.12 5.53 64.89
CA TYR A 151 38.60 4.18 65.17
C TYR A 151 40.13 4.09 65.14
N ASP A 152 40.76 4.63 64.10
CA ASP A 152 42.21 4.64 63.92
C ASP A 152 42.90 5.39 65.09
N ALA A 153 42.33 6.53 65.53
CA ALA A 153 42.82 7.29 66.68
C ALA A 153 42.68 6.52 68.01
N GLY A 154 41.52 5.89 68.24
CA GLY A 154 41.30 5.04 69.42
C GLY A 154 42.26 3.85 69.48
N LEU A 155 42.57 3.26 68.32
CA LEU A 155 43.53 2.16 68.21
C LEU A 155 44.95 2.61 68.60
N ALA A 156 45.35 3.80 68.16
CA ALA A 156 46.64 4.37 68.50
C ALA A 156 46.77 4.63 70.02
N GLU A 157 45.75 5.22 70.66
CA GLU A 157 45.76 5.47 72.11
C GLU A 157 45.73 4.16 72.92
N TYR A 158 44.95 3.16 72.48
CA TYR A 158 44.94 1.85 73.13
C TYR A 158 46.32 1.19 73.08
N ASN A 159 46.97 1.19 71.92
CA ASN A 159 48.32 0.63 71.76
C ASN A 159 49.36 1.37 72.62
N LYS A 160 49.25 2.70 72.73
CA LYS A 160 50.11 3.51 73.59
C LYS A 160 49.91 3.17 75.08
N GLY A 161 48.66 3.10 75.54
CA GLY A 161 48.34 2.71 76.91
C GLY A 161 48.80 1.29 77.24
N LEU A 162 48.70 0.37 76.27
CA LEU A 162 49.16 -1.02 76.42
C LEU A 162 50.67 -1.10 76.59
N ALA A 163 51.42 -0.33 75.80
CA ALA A 163 52.87 -0.25 75.94
C ALA A 163 53.29 0.30 77.31
N GLU A 164 52.64 1.38 77.77
CA GLU A 164 52.88 1.98 79.10
C GLU A 164 52.57 0.99 80.24
N TYR A 165 51.43 0.30 80.17
CA TYR A 165 51.05 -0.72 81.15
C TYR A 165 52.06 -1.88 81.20
N ASN A 166 52.45 -2.42 80.03
CA ASN A 166 53.40 -3.53 79.95
C ASN A 166 54.80 -3.14 80.47
N ALA A 167 55.25 -1.91 80.17
CA ALA A 167 56.51 -1.40 80.70
C ALA A 167 56.48 -1.28 82.23
N GLY A 168 55.39 -0.73 82.78
CA GLY A 168 55.21 -0.65 84.24
C GLY A 168 55.12 -2.03 84.89
N LEU A 169 54.49 -3.00 84.23
CA LEU A 169 54.31 -4.36 84.77
C LEU A 169 55.66 -5.05 84.89
N ALA A 170 56.51 -4.94 83.86
CA ALA A 170 57.87 -5.47 83.89
C ALA A 170 58.70 -4.85 85.03
N GLN A 171 58.57 -3.54 85.27
CA GLN A 171 59.24 -2.87 86.39
C GLN A 171 58.74 -3.35 87.75
N TYR A 172 57.42 -3.48 87.92
CA TYR A 172 56.81 -4.01 89.13
C TYR A 172 57.26 -5.45 89.43
N GLU A 173 57.23 -6.33 88.42
CA GLU A 173 57.67 -7.73 88.56
C GLU A 173 59.16 -7.83 88.92
N ALA A 174 60.01 -7.00 88.31
CA ALA A 174 61.43 -6.93 88.65
C ALA A 174 61.66 -6.45 90.09
N GLY A 175 60.96 -5.40 90.53
CA GLY A 175 61.04 -4.88 91.89
C GLY A 175 60.51 -5.87 92.93
N LEU A 176 59.44 -6.61 92.62
CA LEU A 176 58.89 -7.65 93.48
C LEU A 176 59.91 -8.75 93.72
N LYS A 177 60.56 -9.26 92.67
CA LYS A 177 61.63 -10.27 92.80
C LYS A 177 62.80 -9.79 93.66
N GLN A 178 63.22 -8.54 93.49
CA GLN A 178 64.29 -7.95 94.31
C GLN A 178 63.88 -7.85 95.78
N LEU A 179 62.65 -7.42 96.06
CA LEU A 179 62.14 -7.31 97.42
C LEU A 179 62.00 -8.69 98.09
N GLU A 180 61.44 -9.67 97.38
CA GLU A 180 61.32 -11.07 97.86
C GLU A 180 62.69 -11.67 98.20
N ALA A 181 63.71 -11.41 97.37
CA ALA A 181 65.07 -11.86 97.63
C ALA A 181 65.69 -11.17 98.87
N ALA A 182 65.33 -9.91 99.13
CA ALA A 182 65.84 -9.14 100.27
C ALA A 182 65.09 -9.42 101.59
N THR A 183 63.86 -9.96 101.54
CA THR A 183 63.01 -10.19 102.71
C THR A 183 63.68 -11.02 103.82
N PRO A 184 64.32 -12.17 103.54
CA PRO A 184 64.93 -12.98 104.61
C PRO A 184 66.02 -12.23 105.39
N ALA A 185 66.86 -11.46 104.67
CA ALA A 185 67.92 -10.67 105.29
C ALA A 185 67.38 -9.49 106.10
N TYR A 186 66.30 -8.85 105.63
CA TYR A 186 65.59 -7.81 106.37
C TYR A 186 64.99 -8.34 107.68
N GLU A 187 64.26 -9.46 107.64
CA GLU A 187 63.62 -10.04 108.84
C GLU A 187 64.68 -10.45 109.87
N ALA A 188 65.76 -11.10 109.43
CA ALA A 188 66.88 -11.46 110.31
C ALA A 188 67.57 -10.20 110.90
N GLY A 189 67.86 -9.20 110.07
CA GLY A 189 68.52 -7.97 110.49
C GLY A 189 67.68 -7.15 111.49
N LYS A 190 66.37 -7.10 111.30
CA LYS A 190 65.44 -6.41 112.21
C LYS A 190 65.42 -7.04 113.59
N VAL A 191 65.39 -8.38 113.67
CA VAL A 191 65.47 -9.11 114.96
C VAL A 191 66.81 -8.84 115.65
N MET A 192 67.94 -8.98 114.92
CA MET A 192 69.27 -8.72 115.48
C MET A 192 69.42 -7.27 115.99
N LEU A 193 68.91 -6.28 115.25
CA LEU A 193 68.96 -4.87 115.67
C LEU A 193 68.11 -4.59 116.91
N ALA A 194 66.98 -5.30 117.07
CA ALA A 194 66.16 -5.20 118.27
C ALA A 194 66.90 -5.74 119.49
N GLU A 195 67.55 -6.90 119.36
CA GLU A 195 68.36 -7.51 120.41
C GLU A 195 69.58 -6.66 120.79
N LYS A 196 70.27 -6.10 119.77
CA LYS A 196 71.50 -5.30 119.96
C LYS A 196 71.26 -3.84 120.35
N LYS A 197 70.01 -3.38 120.39
CA LYS A 197 69.69 -1.98 120.70
C LYS A 197 70.23 -1.53 122.05
N ALA A 198 70.02 -2.33 123.10
CA ALA A 198 70.48 -1.97 124.44
C ALA A 198 72.01 -1.91 124.53
N GLU A 199 72.70 -2.85 123.86
CA GLU A 199 74.17 -2.85 123.76
C GLU A 199 74.70 -1.62 123.01
N TYR A 200 74.04 -1.21 121.92
CA TYR A 200 74.38 -0.01 121.16
C TYR A 200 74.24 1.26 122.00
N GLU A 201 73.11 1.47 122.68
CA GLU A 201 72.90 2.68 123.50
C GLU A 201 73.93 2.77 124.63
N ALA A 202 74.20 1.66 125.33
CA ALA A 202 75.24 1.59 126.35
C ALA A 202 76.65 1.81 125.75
N GLY A 203 76.93 1.18 124.61
CA GLY A 203 78.20 1.30 123.89
C GLY A 203 78.48 2.73 123.41
N LYS A 204 77.45 3.46 122.98
CA LYS A 204 77.55 4.86 122.56
C LYS A 204 77.96 5.76 123.73
N VAL A 205 77.31 5.59 124.89
CA VAL A 205 77.68 6.31 126.11
C VAL A 205 79.11 5.99 126.54
N ALA A 206 79.49 4.71 126.50
CA ALA A 206 80.85 4.27 126.83
C ALA A 206 81.91 4.80 125.84
N TYR A 207 81.60 4.85 124.54
CA TYR A 207 82.47 5.40 123.51
C TYR A 207 82.71 6.91 123.72
N GLU A 208 81.68 7.70 123.97
CA GLU A 208 81.82 9.14 124.23
C GLU A 208 82.62 9.43 125.50
N ALA A 209 82.35 8.67 126.57
CA ALA A 209 83.13 8.74 127.81
C ALA A 209 84.59 8.34 127.58
N GLY A 210 84.84 7.23 126.88
CA GLY A 210 86.18 6.73 126.56
C GLY A 210 86.97 7.68 125.67
N LYS A 211 86.33 8.29 124.67
CA LYS A 211 86.92 9.34 123.84
C LYS A 211 87.36 10.53 124.68
N THR A 212 86.49 11.02 125.56
CA THR A 212 86.78 12.15 126.46
C THR A 212 87.95 11.83 127.40
N GLN A 213 87.97 10.62 127.97
CA GLN A 213 89.05 10.16 128.86
C GLN A 213 90.38 10.02 128.11
N LEU A 214 90.37 9.47 126.89
CA LEU A 214 91.56 9.32 126.07
C LEU A 214 92.17 10.68 125.72
N GLU A 215 91.35 11.65 125.31
CA GLU A 215 91.79 13.02 125.01
C GLU A 215 92.35 13.72 126.27
N ALA A 216 91.69 13.58 127.42
CA ALA A 216 92.17 14.14 128.68
C ALA A 216 93.51 13.51 129.14
N ALA A 217 93.66 12.19 129.00
CA ALA A 217 94.88 11.47 129.37
C ALA A 217 96.05 11.75 128.43
N LYS A 218 95.78 11.96 127.12
CA LYS A 218 96.76 12.49 126.15
C LYS A 218 97.23 13.89 126.54
N ALA A 219 96.29 14.80 126.82
CA ALA A 219 96.60 16.18 127.21
C ALA A 219 97.41 16.26 128.52
N ALA A 220 97.19 15.33 129.44
CA ALA A 220 97.94 15.21 130.70
C ALA A 220 99.29 14.49 130.58
N GLY A 221 99.67 13.98 129.40
CA GLY A 221 100.94 13.25 129.17
C GLY A 221 101.02 11.87 129.83
N LEU A 222 99.88 11.30 130.26
CA LEU A 222 99.81 10.05 131.03
C LEU A 222 99.83 8.78 130.16
N LEU A 223 99.68 8.92 128.84
CA LEU A 223 99.68 7.82 127.88
C LEU A 223 100.76 8.05 126.82
N THR A 224 101.71 7.11 126.70
CA THR A 224 102.77 7.13 125.67
C THR A 224 103.01 5.73 125.11
N GLY A 225 103.60 5.65 123.91
CA GLY A 225 104.00 4.40 123.27
C GLY A 225 102.84 3.41 123.04
N ASP A 226 103.09 2.13 123.31
CA ASP A 226 102.16 1.03 123.01
C ASP A 226 100.81 1.14 123.73
N LEU A 227 100.78 1.73 124.94
CA LEU A 227 99.55 1.84 125.74
C LEU A 227 98.58 2.87 125.14
N LEU A 228 99.11 3.92 124.50
CA LEU A 228 98.29 4.90 123.78
C LEU A 228 97.64 4.26 122.55
N ALA A 229 98.45 3.54 121.76
CA ALA A 229 97.98 2.82 120.57
C ALA A 229 96.91 1.77 120.92
N GLN A 230 97.06 1.07 122.04
CA GLN A 230 96.06 0.11 122.53
C GLN A 230 94.72 0.79 122.85
N LYS A 231 94.73 1.92 123.56
CA LYS A 231 93.51 2.65 123.92
C LYS A 231 92.82 3.28 122.70
N GLU A 232 93.60 3.76 121.74
CA GLU A 232 93.07 4.21 120.45
C GLU A 232 92.43 3.07 119.65
N ALA A 233 93.06 1.88 119.65
CA ALA A 233 92.50 0.70 119.01
C ALA A 233 91.21 0.22 119.68
N GLU A 234 91.12 0.25 121.01
CA GLU A 234 89.89 -0.07 121.76
C GLU A 234 88.75 0.90 121.44
N LEU A 235 89.05 2.21 121.37
CA LEU A 235 88.07 3.24 121.01
C LEU A 235 87.61 3.08 119.55
N ALA A 236 88.53 2.79 118.64
CA ALA A 236 88.23 2.50 117.23
C ALA A 236 87.36 1.24 117.09
N ALA A 237 87.64 0.18 117.84
CA ALA A 237 86.83 -1.04 117.87
C ALA A 237 85.42 -0.77 118.44
N GLY A 238 85.31 0.09 119.47
CA GLY A 238 84.04 0.56 120.00
C GLY A 238 83.22 1.31 118.94
N LYS A 239 83.86 2.24 118.21
CA LYS A 239 83.23 2.94 117.10
C LYS A 239 82.77 2.01 115.98
N ALA A 240 83.60 1.04 115.59
CA ALA A 240 83.26 0.09 114.53
C ALA A 240 81.96 -0.68 114.85
N LYS A 241 81.74 -1.08 116.12
CA LYS A 241 80.49 -1.74 116.55
C LYS A 241 79.27 -0.83 116.48
N LEU A 242 79.42 0.46 116.78
CA LEU A 242 78.34 1.45 116.64
C LEU A 242 78.01 1.66 115.16
N ASP A 243 79.04 1.80 114.32
CA ASP A 243 78.90 1.98 112.87
C ASP A 243 78.23 0.75 112.22
N GLU A 244 78.52 -0.48 112.68
CA GLU A 244 77.85 -1.71 112.24
C GLU A 244 76.35 -1.71 112.56
N TYR A 245 75.97 -1.25 113.76
CA TYR A 245 74.56 -1.13 114.15
C TYR A 245 73.82 -0.06 113.32
N GLU A 246 74.43 1.10 113.12
CA GLU A 246 73.89 2.18 112.29
C GLU A 246 73.75 1.74 110.83
N ALA A 247 74.74 1.03 110.28
CA ALA A 247 74.67 0.44 108.93
C ALA A 247 73.55 -0.60 108.81
N GLY A 248 73.31 -1.39 109.87
CA GLY A 248 72.16 -2.31 109.94
C GLY A 248 70.82 -1.56 109.90
N GLN A 249 70.66 -0.49 110.68
CA GLN A 249 69.45 0.34 110.63
C GLN A 249 69.22 0.96 109.24
N ALA A 250 70.29 1.42 108.59
CA ALA A 250 70.21 1.97 107.24
C ALA A 250 69.65 0.94 106.25
N LYS A 251 70.09 -0.33 106.31
CA LYS A 251 69.57 -1.41 105.46
C LYS A 251 68.10 -1.75 105.71
N VAL A 252 67.64 -1.73 106.97
CA VAL A 252 66.22 -1.90 107.30
C VAL A 252 65.37 -0.79 106.67
N LYS A 253 65.83 0.47 106.80
CA LYS A 253 65.15 1.62 106.20
C LYS A 253 65.15 1.57 104.67
N GLU A 254 66.23 1.10 104.04
CA GLU A 254 66.32 0.91 102.59
C GLU A 254 65.31 -0.13 102.08
N TYR A 255 65.12 -1.24 102.81
CA TYR A 255 64.10 -2.23 102.50
C TYR A 255 62.68 -1.67 102.63
N GLU A 256 62.38 -0.96 103.72
CA GLU A 256 61.05 -0.33 103.92
C GLU A 256 60.76 0.71 102.83
N THR A 257 61.78 1.47 102.43
CA THR A 257 61.68 2.42 101.30
C THR A 257 61.40 1.69 100.00
N SER A 258 62.14 0.61 99.70
CA SER A 258 61.96 -0.20 98.48
C SER A 258 60.57 -0.83 98.41
N LYS A 259 60.05 -1.32 99.55
CA LYS A 259 58.68 -1.82 99.65
C LYS A 259 57.64 -0.74 99.35
N ALA A 260 57.79 0.44 99.93
CA ALA A 260 56.90 1.57 99.66
C ALA A 260 56.94 2.00 98.18
N THR A 261 58.12 1.99 97.55
CA THR A 261 58.25 2.24 96.10
C THR A 261 57.55 1.19 95.26
N LEU A 262 57.62 -0.09 95.64
CA LEU A 262 56.94 -1.18 94.94
C LEU A 262 55.40 -1.06 95.06
N ASP A 263 54.90 -0.73 96.25
CA ASP A 263 53.46 -0.49 96.49
C ASP A 263 52.96 0.73 95.70
N ALA A 264 53.78 1.78 95.58
CA ALA A 264 53.50 2.93 94.73
C ALA A 264 53.47 2.53 93.24
N ALA A 265 54.43 1.71 92.78
CA ALA A 265 54.46 1.21 91.40
C ALA A 265 53.23 0.35 91.07
N LYS A 266 52.77 -0.49 92.03
CA LYS A 266 51.53 -1.27 91.89
C LYS A 266 50.31 -0.37 91.72
N THR A 267 50.21 0.67 92.56
CA THR A 267 49.15 1.67 92.48
C THR A 267 49.18 2.36 91.12
N GLN A 268 50.36 2.78 90.66
CA GLN A 268 50.53 3.43 89.36
C GLN A 268 50.13 2.52 88.20
N LEU A 269 50.40 1.21 88.28
CA LEU A 269 49.95 0.23 87.29
C LEU A 269 48.42 0.16 87.20
N ALA A 270 47.75 0.12 88.35
CA ALA A 270 46.30 0.13 88.43
C ALA A 270 45.73 1.45 87.89
N THR A 271 46.39 2.59 88.17
CA THR A 271 46.03 3.90 87.62
C THR A 271 46.16 3.94 86.09
N VAL A 272 47.27 3.48 85.52
CA VAL A 272 47.48 3.44 84.05
C VAL A 272 46.41 2.56 83.39
N LYS A 273 46.11 1.40 83.96
CA LYS A 273 45.04 0.53 83.45
C LYS A 273 43.68 1.26 83.48
N ALA A 274 43.29 1.80 84.62
CA ALA A 274 41.97 2.39 84.82
C ALA A 274 41.78 3.73 84.09
N GLN A 275 42.81 4.55 83.99
CA GLN A 275 42.72 5.91 83.43
C GLN A 275 43.13 6.00 81.96
N ARG A 276 43.88 5.02 81.45
CA ARG A 276 44.33 5.03 80.05
C ARG A 276 43.85 3.83 79.27
N LEU A 277 44.17 2.62 79.73
CA LEU A 277 43.91 1.41 78.95
C LEU A 277 42.41 1.11 78.79
N ASP A 278 41.67 1.08 79.91
CA ASP A 278 40.25 0.77 79.91
C ASP A 278 39.43 1.83 79.13
N PRO A 279 39.67 3.15 79.31
CA PRO A 279 39.02 4.18 78.50
C PRO A 279 39.39 4.14 77.02
N ALA A 280 40.66 3.92 76.68
CA ALA A 280 41.10 3.82 75.28
C ALA A 280 40.47 2.60 74.58
N LYS A 281 40.32 1.48 75.30
CA LYS A 281 39.58 0.32 74.80
C LYS A 281 38.11 0.63 74.56
N ALA A 282 37.45 1.31 75.50
CA ALA A 282 36.05 1.72 75.32
C ALA A 282 35.88 2.66 74.11
N GLN A 283 36.81 3.59 73.89
CA GLN A 283 36.83 4.45 72.71
C GLN A 283 37.02 3.66 71.40
N LEU A 284 37.93 2.67 71.40
CA LEU A 284 38.15 1.81 70.24
C LEU A 284 36.89 1.01 69.88
N ASP A 285 36.24 0.42 70.88
CA ASP A 285 35.02 -0.37 70.69
C ASP A 285 33.85 0.53 70.20
N ALA A 286 33.75 1.75 70.73
CA ALA A 286 32.78 2.76 70.26
C ALA A 286 33.06 3.20 68.81
N GLY A 287 34.32 3.49 68.47
CA GLY A 287 34.74 3.84 67.12
C GLY A 287 34.46 2.72 66.11
N LYS A 288 34.65 1.46 66.51
CA LYS A 288 34.29 0.31 65.68
C LYS A 288 32.80 0.25 65.40
N THR A 289 31.97 0.47 66.42
CA THR A 289 30.51 0.49 66.26
C THR A 289 30.06 1.61 65.31
N GLN A 290 30.66 2.79 65.41
CA GLN A 290 30.40 3.91 64.50
C GLN A 290 30.85 3.62 63.06
N LEU A 291 31.96 2.91 62.88
CA LEU A 291 32.45 2.51 61.56
C LEU A 291 31.50 1.52 60.89
N ASP A 292 31.06 0.50 61.63
CA ASP A 292 30.12 -0.51 61.14
C ASP A 292 28.76 0.13 60.79
N ALA A 293 28.28 1.09 61.59
CA ALA A 293 27.07 1.85 61.30
C ALA A 293 27.20 2.75 60.05
N GLY A 294 28.34 3.44 59.89
CA GLY A 294 28.62 4.25 58.69
C GLY A 294 28.67 3.41 57.41
N ALA A 295 29.27 2.23 57.47
CA ALA A 295 29.31 1.29 56.35
C ALA A 295 27.90 0.82 55.95
N ALA A 296 27.03 0.52 56.94
CA ALA A 296 25.65 0.12 56.67
C ALA A 296 24.82 1.24 56.01
N LYS A 297 24.98 2.49 56.46
CA LYS A 297 24.33 3.66 55.83
C LYS A 297 24.79 3.86 54.38
N LEU A 298 26.10 3.74 54.13
CA LEU A 298 26.65 3.87 52.78
C LEU A 298 26.07 2.82 51.83
N ALA A 299 26.02 1.56 52.26
CA ALA A 299 25.43 0.46 51.48
C ALA A 299 23.92 0.65 51.21
N ALA A 300 23.18 1.24 52.16
CA ALA A 300 21.77 1.56 51.97
C ALA A 300 21.58 2.65 50.90
N ALA A 301 22.41 3.69 50.92
CA ALA A 301 22.37 4.76 49.92
C ALA A 301 22.73 4.26 48.51
N GLU A 302 23.70 3.34 48.38
CA GLU A 302 24.04 2.70 47.11
C GLU A 302 22.87 1.91 46.51
N ARG A 303 22.07 1.22 47.35
CA ARG A 303 20.87 0.52 46.89
C ARG A 303 19.80 1.48 46.39
N GLN A 304 19.55 2.58 47.10
CA GLN A 304 18.59 3.60 46.66
C GLN A 304 18.99 4.23 45.31
N LEU A 305 20.29 4.47 45.09
CA LEU A 305 20.81 4.95 43.80
C LEU A 305 20.52 3.95 42.66
N ALA A 306 20.75 2.66 42.89
CA ALA A 306 20.47 1.62 41.91
C ALA A 306 18.97 1.52 41.57
N GLU A 307 18.09 1.57 42.58
CA GLU A 307 16.64 1.57 42.39
C GLU A 307 16.15 2.81 41.64
N GLY A 308 16.68 3.99 41.98
CA GLY A 308 16.38 5.23 41.28
C GLY A 308 16.81 5.19 39.80
N LYS A 309 17.99 4.62 39.52
CA LYS A 309 18.49 4.46 38.15
C LYS A 309 17.64 3.48 37.33
N ALA A 310 17.26 2.33 37.89
CA ALA A 310 16.42 1.35 37.19
C ALA A 310 15.08 1.95 36.74
N LYS A 311 14.45 2.79 37.60
CA LYS A 311 13.22 3.52 37.26
C LYS A 311 13.41 4.56 36.15
N LEU A 312 14.61 5.14 36.02
CA LEU A 312 14.94 6.04 34.91
C LEU A 312 15.06 5.27 33.59
N ASP A 313 15.81 4.17 33.59
CA ASP A 313 16.08 3.37 32.39
C ASP A 313 14.78 2.76 31.80
N GLU A 314 13.82 2.33 32.64
CA GLU A 314 12.49 1.87 32.21
C GLU A 314 11.67 2.95 31.48
N TYR A 315 11.79 4.20 31.90
CA TYR A 315 11.05 5.32 31.30
C TYR A 315 11.61 5.68 29.91
N GLU A 316 12.93 5.69 29.76
CA GLU A 316 13.60 5.96 28.47
C GLU A 316 13.28 4.88 27.43
N ALA A 317 13.24 3.60 27.82
CA ALA A 317 12.79 2.51 26.94
C ALA A 317 11.34 2.68 26.46
N GLY A 318 10.48 3.31 27.27
CA GLY A 318 9.09 3.65 26.90
C GLY A 318 8.99 4.72 25.81
N GLN A 319 9.92 5.68 25.76
CA GLN A 319 9.94 6.73 24.74
C GLN A 319 10.32 6.22 23.34
N ALA A 320 11.21 5.22 23.26
CA ALA A 320 11.66 4.65 21.99
C ALA A 320 10.51 4.05 21.14
N LYS A 321 9.46 3.54 21.79
CA LYS A 321 8.28 2.97 21.12
C LYS A 321 7.42 4.00 20.37
N ILE A 322 7.54 5.29 20.71
CA ILE A 322 6.83 6.36 19.99
C ILE A 322 7.46 6.60 18.61
N ALA A 323 8.78 6.51 18.50
CA ALA A 323 9.49 6.69 17.22
C ALA A 323 9.17 5.57 16.22
N GLU A 324 8.96 4.34 16.69
CA GLU A 324 8.56 3.20 15.85
C GLU A 324 7.16 3.38 15.25
N TYR A 325 6.22 3.99 15.98
CA TYR A 325 4.88 4.29 15.50
C TYR A 325 4.90 5.32 14.35
N GLU A 326 5.68 6.40 14.46
CA GLU A 326 5.78 7.40 13.39
C GLU A 326 6.42 6.83 12.13
N ALA A 327 7.43 5.96 12.28
CA ALA A 327 8.01 5.23 11.15
C ALA A 327 7.01 4.27 10.49
N GLY A 328 6.15 3.60 11.28
CA GLY A 328 5.06 2.75 10.78
C GLY A 328 4.01 3.52 9.97
N LYS A 329 3.61 4.71 10.46
CA LYS A 329 2.69 5.59 9.73
C LYS A 329 3.26 6.05 8.39
N ALA A 330 4.54 6.42 8.35
CA ALA A 330 5.19 6.86 7.11
C ALA A 330 5.23 5.76 6.04
N LYS A 331 5.36 4.49 6.44
CA LYS A 331 5.29 3.34 5.52
C LYS A 331 3.88 3.13 4.97
N LEU A 332 2.83 3.28 5.79
CA LEU A 332 1.45 3.19 5.31
C LEU A 332 1.12 4.33 4.34
N ASP A 333 1.57 5.55 4.64
CA ASP A 333 1.39 6.70 3.75
C ASP A 333 2.08 6.45 2.39
N ALA A 334 3.23 5.77 2.36
CA ALA A 334 3.90 5.37 1.12
C ALA A 334 3.15 4.27 0.34
N ALA A 335 2.63 3.24 1.02
CA ALA A 335 1.84 2.18 0.39
C ALA A 335 0.53 2.72 -0.21
N ALA A 336 -0.08 3.73 0.43
CA ALA A 336 -1.28 4.40 -0.10
C ALA A 336 -1.00 5.15 -1.41
N ILE A 337 0.20 5.73 -1.57
CA ILE A 337 0.61 6.39 -2.81
C ILE A 337 0.77 5.35 -3.93
N GLN A 338 1.42 4.23 -3.66
CA GLN A 338 1.59 3.16 -4.66
C GLN A 338 0.25 2.54 -5.09
N LEU A 339 -0.70 2.37 -4.17
CA LEU A 339 -2.04 1.93 -4.51
C LEU A 339 -2.73 2.91 -5.47
N ALA A 340 -2.65 4.22 -5.19
CA ALA A 340 -3.22 5.24 -6.06
C ALA A 340 -2.55 5.31 -7.44
N GLU A 341 -1.23 5.15 -7.52
CA GLU A 341 -0.49 5.06 -8.78
C GLU A 341 -0.92 3.82 -9.59
N GLY A 342 -1.15 2.69 -8.94
CA GLY A 342 -1.69 1.48 -9.57
C GLY A 342 -3.11 1.65 -10.11
N GLU A 343 -3.99 2.34 -9.36
CA GLU A 343 -5.35 2.67 -9.80
C GLU A 343 -5.35 3.58 -11.04
N GLU A 344 -4.45 4.57 -11.10
CA GLU A 344 -4.33 5.48 -12.24
C GLU A 344 -3.85 4.74 -13.50
N LYS A 345 -2.81 3.90 -13.39
CA LYS A 345 -2.33 3.07 -14.50
C LYS A 345 -3.41 2.12 -15.03
N LEU A 346 -4.19 1.51 -14.14
CA LEU A 346 -5.27 0.61 -14.54
C LEU A 346 -6.36 1.37 -15.31
N ALA A 347 -6.72 2.58 -14.86
CA ALA A 347 -7.69 3.43 -15.56
C ALA A 347 -7.19 3.87 -16.94
N GLU A 348 -5.89 4.19 -17.08
CA GLU A 348 -5.28 4.51 -18.38
C GLU A 348 -5.32 3.31 -19.34
N ALA A 349 -5.01 2.11 -18.86
CA ALA A 349 -5.08 0.89 -19.66
C ALA A 349 -6.52 0.55 -20.10
N GLU A 350 -7.51 0.71 -19.21
CA GLU A 350 -8.93 0.54 -19.55
C GLU A 350 -9.39 1.53 -20.63
N ALA A 351 -8.89 2.76 -20.61
CA ALA A 351 -9.18 3.75 -21.65
C ALA A 351 -8.60 3.36 -23.01
N GLN A 352 -7.35 2.84 -23.04
CA GLN A 352 -6.72 2.34 -24.26
C GLN A 352 -7.49 1.14 -24.85
N LEU A 353 -7.94 0.20 -24.00
CA LEU A 353 -8.78 -0.91 -24.44
C LEU A 353 -10.10 -0.45 -25.05
N ALA A 354 -10.75 0.53 -24.42
CA ALA A 354 -12.00 1.09 -24.93
C ALA A 354 -11.80 1.79 -26.28
N GLU A 355 -10.69 2.52 -26.46
CA GLU A 355 -10.34 3.18 -27.71
C GLU A 355 -10.06 2.16 -28.82
N GLY A 356 -9.21 1.16 -28.55
CA GLY A 356 -8.88 0.10 -29.52
C GLY A 356 -10.11 -0.70 -29.92
N LYS A 357 -10.98 -1.02 -28.96
CA LYS A 357 -12.26 -1.71 -29.23
C LYS A 357 -13.20 -0.88 -30.11
N ALA A 358 -13.33 0.42 -29.86
CA ALA A 358 -14.19 1.29 -30.65
C ALA A 358 -13.76 1.34 -32.12
N LYS A 359 -12.45 1.41 -32.40
CA LYS A 359 -11.89 1.36 -33.76
C LYS A 359 -12.18 0.02 -34.45
N LEU A 360 -12.16 -1.08 -33.70
CA LEU A 360 -12.50 -2.41 -34.20
C LEU A 360 -14.00 -2.52 -34.56
N ASP A 361 -14.88 -2.08 -33.66
CA ASP A 361 -16.33 -2.10 -33.85
C ASP A 361 -16.75 -1.23 -35.07
N GLU A 362 -16.08 -0.11 -35.32
CA GLU A 362 -16.31 0.72 -36.51
C GLU A 362 -15.92 0.02 -37.82
N PHE A 363 -14.82 -0.73 -37.81
CA PHE A 363 -14.38 -1.51 -38.97
C PHE A 363 -15.34 -2.67 -39.26
N GLU A 364 -15.75 -3.43 -38.24
CA GLU A 364 -16.74 -4.52 -38.37
C GLU A 364 -18.08 -4.02 -38.93
N ALA A 365 -18.52 -2.83 -38.51
CA ALA A 365 -19.72 -2.19 -39.06
C ALA A 365 -19.56 -1.83 -40.55
N GLY A 366 -18.35 -1.48 -40.99
CA GLY A 366 -18.00 -1.30 -42.41
C GLY A 366 -18.07 -2.61 -43.20
N GLU A 367 -17.53 -3.71 -42.64
CA GLU A 367 -17.57 -5.03 -43.27
C GLU A 367 -19.00 -5.52 -43.48
N ALA A 368 -19.87 -5.36 -42.47
CA ALA A 368 -21.28 -5.74 -42.57
C ALA A 368 -22.03 -4.98 -43.69
N LYS A 369 -21.67 -3.71 -43.96
CA LYS A 369 -22.26 -2.94 -45.07
C LYS A 369 -21.80 -3.46 -46.43
N VAL A 370 -20.52 -3.79 -46.57
CA VAL A 370 -19.96 -4.37 -47.80
C VAL A 370 -20.57 -5.74 -48.06
N GLU A 371 -20.66 -6.60 -47.03
CA GLU A 371 -21.29 -7.92 -47.14
C GLU A 371 -22.77 -7.81 -47.55
N GLY A 372 -23.55 -6.94 -46.91
CA GLY A 372 -24.96 -6.73 -47.26
C GLY A 372 -25.16 -6.19 -48.69
N GLY A 373 -24.28 -5.27 -49.14
CA GLY A 373 -24.26 -4.79 -50.53
C GLY A 373 -23.90 -5.91 -51.52
N TYR A 374 -22.91 -6.74 -51.17
CA TYR A 374 -22.47 -7.88 -51.96
C TYR A 374 -23.58 -8.93 -52.14
N GLU A 375 -24.25 -9.31 -51.05
CA GLU A 375 -25.39 -10.23 -51.07
C GLU A 375 -26.56 -9.69 -51.90
N THR A 376 -26.88 -8.41 -51.75
CA THR A 376 -27.98 -7.76 -52.49
C THR A 376 -27.73 -7.81 -54.00
N LEU A 377 -26.52 -7.49 -54.46
CA LEU A 377 -26.20 -7.51 -55.89
C LEU A 377 -26.18 -8.92 -56.47
N LEU A 378 -25.70 -9.92 -55.72
CA LEU A 378 -25.71 -11.32 -56.18
C LEU A 378 -27.09 -11.99 -56.19
N SER A 379 -28.08 -11.40 -55.50
CA SER A 379 -29.47 -11.84 -55.61
C SER A 379 -30.03 -11.67 -57.04
N ASN A 380 -29.44 -10.77 -57.83
CA ASN A 380 -29.75 -10.60 -59.24
C ASN A 380 -29.04 -11.70 -60.08
N PRO A 381 -29.79 -12.60 -60.75
CA PRO A 381 -29.21 -13.71 -61.52
C PRO A 381 -28.27 -13.28 -62.65
N ASP A 382 -28.53 -12.13 -63.28
CA ASP A 382 -27.72 -11.64 -64.40
C ASP A 382 -26.38 -11.08 -63.90
N VAL A 383 -26.41 -10.39 -62.76
CA VAL A 383 -25.20 -9.95 -62.05
C VAL A 383 -24.38 -11.17 -61.65
N LYS A 384 -25.03 -12.15 -61.01
CA LYS A 384 -24.39 -13.39 -60.60
C LYS A 384 -23.73 -14.14 -61.76
N ALA A 385 -24.42 -14.28 -62.89
CA ALA A 385 -23.89 -14.97 -64.07
C ALA A 385 -22.64 -14.27 -64.64
N LYS A 386 -22.61 -12.94 -64.65
CA LYS A 386 -21.45 -12.15 -65.08
C LYS A 386 -20.28 -12.28 -64.10
N VAL A 387 -20.55 -12.30 -62.80
CA VAL A 387 -19.53 -12.57 -61.76
C VAL A 387 -18.96 -13.97 -61.89
N ASP A 388 -19.81 -14.99 -62.03
CA ASP A 388 -19.39 -16.38 -62.24
C ASP A 388 -18.56 -16.53 -63.55
N GLY A 389 -18.75 -15.62 -64.51
CA GLY A 389 -17.96 -15.48 -65.73
C GLY A 389 -16.61 -14.76 -65.59
N GLY A 390 -16.26 -14.30 -64.38
CA GLY A 390 -14.97 -13.68 -64.05
C GLY A 390 -14.97 -12.14 -64.04
N MET A 391 -16.13 -11.50 -64.10
CA MET A 391 -16.25 -10.04 -63.98
C MET A 391 -16.30 -9.61 -62.51
N GLY A 392 -15.70 -8.46 -62.16
CA GLY A 392 -15.82 -7.91 -60.81
C GLY A 392 -17.26 -7.51 -60.47
N LEU A 393 -17.70 -7.64 -59.22
CA LEU A 393 -19.11 -7.49 -58.82
C LEU A 393 -19.75 -6.16 -59.25
N ILE A 394 -19.10 -5.03 -58.97
CA ILE A 394 -19.62 -3.70 -59.34
C ILE A 394 -19.71 -3.56 -60.87
N ALA A 395 -18.70 -4.02 -61.60
CA ALA A 395 -18.71 -3.99 -63.06
C ALA A 395 -19.83 -4.88 -63.63
N ALA A 396 -20.02 -6.07 -63.07
CA ALA A 396 -21.09 -6.99 -63.42
C ALA A 396 -22.49 -6.40 -63.15
N ALA A 397 -22.64 -5.69 -62.03
CA ALA A 397 -23.89 -5.02 -61.66
C ALA A 397 -24.21 -3.85 -62.60
N LEU A 398 -23.22 -3.01 -62.92
CA LEU A 398 -23.38 -1.92 -63.88
C LEU A 398 -23.72 -2.44 -65.28
N GLU A 399 -23.03 -3.49 -65.74
CA GLU A 399 -23.30 -4.09 -67.06
C GLU A 399 -24.67 -4.76 -67.11
N ALA A 400 -25.11 -5.41 -66.03
CA ALA A 400 -26.47 -5.95 -65.93
C ALA A 400 -27.54 -4.84 -65.95
N VAL A 401 -27.29 -3.70 -65.31
CA VAL A 401 -28.18 -2.52 -65.39
C VAL A 401 -28.27 -1.98 -66.81
N ASP A 402 -27.14 -1.88 -67.52
CA ASP A 402 -27.10 -1.41 -68.90
C ASP A 402 -27.82 -2.38 -69.85
N ASP A 403 -27.54 -3.68 -69.74
CA ASP A 403 -28.22 -4.72 -70.52
C ASP A 403 -29.73 -4.69 -70.28
N ALA A 404 -30.15 -4.68 -69.00
CA ALA A 404 -31.56 -4.62 -68.62
C ALA A 404 -32.24 -3.33 -69.15
N THR A 405 -31.51 -2.22 -69.21
CA THR A 405 -32.01 -0.96 -69.78
C THR A 405 -32.25 -1.07 -71.29
N VAL A 406 -31.32 -1.69 -72.03
CA VAL A 406 -31.46 -1.93 -73.47
C VAL A 406 -32.62 -2.90 -73.75
N GLU A 407 -32.71 -4.01 -73.02
CA GLU A 407 -33.78 -5.00 -73.19
C GLU A 407 -35.15 -4.42 -72.85
N THR A 408 -35.26 -3.71 -71.72
CA THR A 408 -36.50 -3.03 -71.31
C THR A 408 -36.93 -1.99 -72.34
N THR A 409 -35.98 -1.21 -72.89
CA THR A 409 -36.30 -0.21 -73.92
C THR A 409 -36.83 -0.87 -75.19
N LYS A 410 -36.19 -1.96 -75.62
CA LYS A 410 -36.61 -2.73 -76.80
C LYS A 410 -38.01 -3.32 -76.59
N GLU A 411 -38.26 -3.90 -75.43
CA GLU A 411 -39.57 -4.46 -75.05
C GLU A 411 -40.67 -3.39 -75.03
N LEU A 412 -40.45 -2.30 -74.29
CA LEU A 412 -41.43 -1.22 -74.14
C LEU A 412 -41.73 -0.54 -75.48
N MET A 413 -40.72 -0.29 -76.31
CA MET A 413 -40.90 0.31 -77.65
C MET A 413 -41.64 -0.63 -78.59
N GLY A 414 -41.34 -1.94 -78.53
CA GLY A 414 -42.09 -2.96 -79.25
C GLY A 414 -43.57 -2.96 -78.88
N ARG A 415 -43.89 -3.00 -77.58
CA ARG A 415 -45.27 -2.91 -77.05
C ARG A 415 -45.95 -1.60 -77.46
N LEU A 416 -45.27 -0.48 -77.29
CA LEU A 416 -45.78 0.86 -77.60
C LEU A 416 -46.16 1.00 -79.07
N TYR A 417 -45.28 0.61 -79.99
CA TYR A 417 -45.58 0.67 -81.43
C TYR A 417 -46.77 -0.20 -81.79
N LEU A 418 -46.86 -1.42 -81.25
CA LEU A 418 -47.97 -2.32 -81.52
C LEU A 418 -49.30 -1.73 -81.03
N TYR A 419 -49.34 -1.18 -79.82
CA TYR A 419 -50.56 -0.59 -79.25
C TYR A 419 -51.00 0.70 -79.98
N ILE A 420 -50.06 1.55 -80.40
CA ILE A 420 -50.37 2.74 -81.20
C ILE A 420 -50.97 2.33 -82.55
N ILE A 421 -50.34 1.38 -83.25
CA ILE A 421 -50.84 0.90 -84.56
C ILE A 421 -52.22 0.25 -84.40
N ALA A 422 -52.47 -0.49 -83.32
CA ALA A 422 -53.77 -1.07 -83.01
C ALA A 422 -54.85 0.00 -82.84
N ILE A 423 -54.57 1.04 -82.05
CA ILE A 423 -55.51 2.16 -81.83
C ILE A 423 -55.76 2.90 -83.14
N VAL A 424 -54.72 3.22 -83.91
CA VAL A 424 -54.85 3.92 -85.21
C VAL A 424 -55.68 3.09 -86.19
N GLY A 425 -55.39 1.79 -86.32
CA GLY A 425 -56.15 0.88 -87.16
C GLY A 425 -57.62 0.80 -86.71
N ALA A 426 -57.87 0.76 -85.41
CA ALA A 426 -59.21 0.73 -84.84
C ALA A 426 -59.97 2.05 -85.06
N LEU A 427 -59.31 3.20 -84.99
CA LEU A 427 -59.93 4.48 -85.32
C LEU A 427 -60.32 4.57 -86.80
N ILE A 428 -59.45 4.11 -87.70
CA ILE A 428 -59.73 4.06 -89.15
C ILE A 428 -60.91 3.12 -89.43
N ALA A 429 -60.90 1.94 -88.80
CA ALA A 429 -61.99 0.98 -88.86
C ALA A 429 -63.29 1.59 -88.34
N LEU A 430 -63.29 2.19 -87.14
CA LEU A 430 -64.47 2.83 -86.55
C LEU A 430 -65.15 3.80 -87.52
N VAL A 431 -64.36 4.69 -88.16
CA VAL A 431 -64.86 5.63 -89.17
C VAL A 431 -65.40 4.89 -90.40
N ALA A 432 -64.69 3.87 -90.88
CA ALA A 432 -65.16 3.05 -92.00
C ALA A 432 -66.50 2.35 -91.68
N GLY A 433 -66.66 1.79 -90.48
CA GLY A 433 -67.90 1.16 -90.01
C GLY A 433 -69.04 2.18 -89.88
N ILE A 434 -68.77 3.38 -89.37
CA ILE A 434 -69.76 4.47 -89.33
C ILE A 434 -70.21 4.84 -90.74
N LEU A 435 -69.27 5.05 -91.68
CA LEU A 435 -69.57 5.38 -93.07
C LEU A 435 -70.33 4.25 -93.79
N GLY A 436 -69.96 2.99 -93.59
CA GLY A 436 -70.64 1.84 -94.19
C GLY A 436 -72.04 1.61 -93.63
N SER A 437 -72.24 1.81 -92.31
CA SER A 437 -73.58 1.76 -91.71
C SER A 437 -74.45 2.92 -92.21
N GLY A 438 -73.85 4.10 -92.39
CA GLY A 438 -74.46 5.27 -92.99
C GLY A 438 -74.85 5.03 -94.45
N ALA A 439 -73.95 4.46 -95.26
CA ALA A 439 -74.19 4.10 -96.65
C ALA A 439 -75.29 3.05 -96.79
N ALA A 440 -75.38 2.10 -95.85
CA ALA A 440 -76.46 1.12 -95.82
C ALA A 440 -77.83 1.75 -95.49
N LYS A 441 -77.91 2.89 -94.79
CA LYS A 441 -79.20 3.56 -94.51
C LYS A 441 -79.55 4.63 -95.56
N MET A 442 -78.57 5.45 -95.90
CA MET A 442 -78.64 6.58 -96.81
C MET A 442 -77.38 6.55 -97.68
N PRO A 443 -77.41 5.86 -98.83
CA PRO A 443 -76.24 5.76 -99.71
C PRO A 443 -75.81 7.15 -100.16
N SER A 444 -74.50 7.40 -100.22
CA SER A 444 -73.91 8.55 -100.90
C SER A 444 -72.54 8.17 -101.43
N VAL A 445 -72.11 8.79 -102.53
CA VAL A 445 -70.83 8.45 -103.17
C VAL A 445 -69.67 8.63 -102.19
N GLY A 446 -69.70 9.68 -101.36
CA GLY A 446 -68.70 9.93 -100.32
C GLY A 446 -68.66 8.84 -99.24
N LYS A 447 -69.81 8.40 -98.73
CA LYS A 447 -69.89 7.35 -97.69
C LYS A 447 -69.46 5.99 -98.21
N ILE A 448 -69.81 5.66 -99.46
CA ILE A 448 -69.45 4.39 -100.08
C ILE A 448 -67.96 4.35 -100.42
N LYS A 449 -67.42 5.39 -101.09
CA LYS A 449 -65.98 5.45 -101.43
C LYS A 449 -65.12 5.57 -100.19
N GLY A 450 -65.49 6.43 -99.24
CA GLY A 450 -64.80 6.57 -97.96
C GLY A 450 -64.84 5.30 -97.13
N GLY A 451 -66.00 4.63 -97.05
CA GLY A 451 -66.13 3.33 -96.40
C GLY A 451 -65.23 2.26 -97.03
N VAL A 452 -65.20 2.14 -98.37
CA VAL A 452 -64.33 1.19 -99.07
C VAL A 452 -62.85 1.49 -98.80
N ILE A 453 -62.43 2.75 -98.97
CA ILE A 453 -61.02 3.14 -98.81
C ILE A 453 -60.55 2.94 -97.38
N LEU A 454 -61.30 3.44 -96.40
CA LEU A 454 -60.93 3.32 -94.99
C LEU A 454 -61.09 1.88 -94.49
N GLY A 455 -62.04 1.10 -95.03
CA GLY A 455 -62.17 -0.31 -94.72
C GLY A 455 -60.98 -1.14 -95.20
N ILE A 456 -60.51 -0.88 -96.42
CA ILE A 456 -59.28 -1.51 -96.97
C ILE A 456 -58.06 -1.07 -96.16
N LEU A 457 -57.96 0.23 -95.84
CA LEU A 457 -56.85 0.76 -95.05
C LEU A 457 -56.82 0.15 -93.63
N ALA A 458 -57.97 0.05 -92.96
CA ALA A 458 -58.09 -0.63 -91.67
C ALA A 458 -57.65 -2.10 -91.75
N LEU A 459 -58.07 -2.82 -92.79
CA LEU A 459 -57.64 -4.20 -93.03
C LEU A 459 -56.13 -4.30 -93.21
N LEU A 460 -55.53 -3.43 -94.04
CA LEU A 460 -54.09 -3.43 -94.27
C LEU A 460 -53.31 -3.10 -92.99
N VAL A 461 -53.74 -2.11 -92.23
CA VAL A 461 -53.10 -1.72 -90.95
C VAL A 461 -53.23 -2.85 -89.93
N ALA A 462 -54.40 -3.48 -89.81
CA ALA A 462 -54.62 -4.58 -88.87
C ALA A 462 -53.79 -5.83 -89.26
N VAL A 463 -53.68 -6.15 -90.55
CA VAL A 463 -52.83 -7.25 -91.03
C VAL A 463 -51.34 -6.93 -90.81
N ALA A 464 -50.90 -5.71 -91.13
CA ALA A 464 -49.52 -5.28 -90.90
C ALA A 464 -49.15 -5.31 -89.41
N ALA A 465 -50.05 -4.88 -88.53
CA ALA A 465 -49.87 -4.98 -87.08
C ALA A 465 -49.81 -6.43 -86.59
N ASN A 466 -50.58 -7.34 -87.22
CA ASN A 466 -50.49 -8.77 -86.94
C ASN A 466 -49.14 -9.39 -87.36
N ILE A 467 -48.62 -8.98 -88.51
CA ILE A 467 -47.31 -9.43 -88.98
C ILE A 467 -46.19 -8.86 -88.11
N TYR A 468 -46.23 -7.56 -87.82
CA TYR A 468 -45.21 -6.87 -87.03
C TYR A 468 -45.02 -7.55 -85.68
N GLY A 469 -46.08 -7.68 -84.89
CA GLY A 469 -45.88 -8.31 -83.59
C GLY A 469 -45.61 -9.82 -83.67
N ALA A 470 -46.03 -10.53 -84.73
CA ALA A 470 -45.65 -11.94 -84.93
C ALA A 470 -44.13 -12.11 -85.11
N VAL A 471 -43.46 -11.11 -85.69
CA VAL A 471 -42.01 -11.06 -85.85
C VAL A 471 -41.32 -10.60 -84.56
N ASP A 472 -41.96 -9.70 -83.79
CA ASP A 472 -41.36 -9.01 -82.64
C ASP A 472 -41.90 -9.46 -81.26
N GLY A 473 -42.16 -10.77 -81.08
CA GLY A 473 -42.39 -11.35 -79.74
C GLY A 473 -43.84 -11.35 -79.23
N TYR A 474 -44.75 -11.86 -80.05
CA TYR A 474 -46.22 -11.76 -79.92
C TYR A 474 -46.93 -12.39 -78.72
N GLN A 475 -46.27 -13.20 -77.89
CA GLN A 475 -46.98 -14.15 -77.02
C GLN A 475 -47.38 -13.64 -75.63
N ALA A 476 -46.89 -12.48 -75.22
CA ALA A 476 -47.13 -11.95 -73.87
C ALA A 476 -48.41 -11.11 -73.72
N PHE A 477 -49.10 -10.74 -74.82
CA PHE A 477 -50.19 -9.73 -74.81
C PHE A 477 -51.48 -10.24 -75.46
N ALA A 478 -52.08 -11.27 -74.87
CA ALA A 478 -53.21 -12.00 -75.44
C ALA A 478 -54.44 -11.10 -75.76
N THR A 479 -54.76 -10.12 -74.91
CA THR A 479 -55.96 -9.28 -75.06
C THR A 479 -55.86 -8.34 -76.26
N GLN A 480 -54.71 -7.70 -76.44
CA GLN A 480 -54.46 -6.75 -77.53
C GLN A 480 -54.27 -7.48 -78.85
N PHE A 481 -53.62 -8.66 -78.83
CA PHE A 481 -53.55 -9.53 -80.00
C PHE A 481 -54.95 -9.92 -80.50
N VAL A 482 -55.82 -10.41 -79.62
CA VAL A 482 -57.21 -10.76 -79.98
C VAL A 482 -57.95 -9.56 -80.56
N ALA A 483 -57.70 -8.36 -80.04
CA ALA A 483 -58.32 -7.15 -80.55
C ALA A 483 -57.88 -6.81 -82.00
N ILE A 484 -56.57 -6.88 -82.30
CA ILE A 484 -56.04 -6.59 -83.65
C ILE A 484 -56.42 -7.70 -84.64
N ALA A 485 -56.38 -8.96 -84.22
CA ALA A 485 -56.80 -10.10 -85.05
C ALA A 485 -58.31 -10.01 -85.38
N ALA A 486 -59.14 -9.71 -84.38
CA ALA A 486 -60.56 -9.48 -84.60
C ALA A 486 -60.77 -8.28 -85.54
N LEU A 487 -60.02 -7.18 -85.34
CA LEU A 487 -60.09 -6.02 -86.23
C LEU A 487 -59.79 -6.39 -87.68
N ALA A 488 -58.77 -7.21 -87.96
CA ALA A 488 -58.44 -7.68 -89.30
C ALA A 488 -59.57 -8.51 -89.92
N VAL A 489 -60.13 -9.47 -89.16
CA VAL A 489 -61.24 -10.31 -89.64
C VAL A 489 -62.48 -9.49 -89.95
N PHE A 490 -62.88 -8.60 -89.05
CA PHE A 490 -64.09 -7.78 -89.23
C PHE A 490 -63.89 -6.69 -90.28
N ALA A 491 -62.69 -6.13 -90.43
CA ALA A 491 -62.35 -5.24 -91.54
C ALA A 491 -62.45 -5.98 -92.88
N LEU A 492 -61.96 -7.22 -92.99
CA LEU A 492 -62.10 -8.04 -94.18
C LEU A 492 -63.56 -8.33 -94.52
N LEU A 493 -64.34 -8.77 -93.53
CA LEU A 493 -65.78 -9.02 -93.71
C LEU A 493 -66.52 -7.74 -94.15
N PHE A 494 -66.17 -6.59 -93.57
CA PHE A 494 -66.72 -5.31 -93.96
C PHE A 494 -66.34 -4.93 -95.40
N VAL A 495 -65.07 -5.06 -95.79
CA VAL A 495 -64.57 -4.76 -97.16
C VAL A 495 -65.29 -5.63 -98.18
N ILE A 496 -65.39 -6.94 -97.92
CA ILE A 496 -66.12 -7.88 -98.79
C ILE A 496 -67.59 -7.45 -98.91
N ALA A 497 -68.24 -7.12 -97.79
CA ALA A 497 -69.63 -6.68 -97.80
C ALA A 497 -69.80 -5.38 -98.61
N ILE A 498 -69.04 -4.33 -98.32
CA ILE A 498 -69.21 -3.03 -98.99
C ILE A 498 -68.85 -3.11 -100.47
N MET A 499 -67.85 -3.89 -100.88
CA MET A 499 -67.50 -4.07 -102.29
C MET A 499 -68.56 -4.86 -103.05
N LYS A 500 -69.04 -5.98 -102.49
CA LYS A 500 -70.11 -6.80 -103.09
C LYS A 500 -71.38 -5.99 -103.30
N TYR A 501 -71.66 -5.03 -102.42
CA TYR A 501 -72.85 -4.20 -102.47
C TYR A 501 -72.62 -2.80 -103.04
N LYS A 502 -71.40 -2.45 -103.42
CA LYS A 502 -71.03 -1.12 -103.93
C LYS A 502 -71.87 -0.74 -105.14
N ASN A 503 -71.94 -1.62 -106.14
CA ASN A 503 -72.67 -1.35 -107.39
C ASN A 503 -74.17 -1.22 -107.12
N ALA A 504 -74.72 -2.00 -106.19
CA ALA A 504 -76.12 -1.92 -105.80
C ALA A 504 -76.45 -0.62 -105.02
N LEU A 505 -75.54 -0.14 -104.17
CA LEU A 505 -75.69 1.11 -103.43
C LEU A 505 -75.53 2.34 -104.34
N VAL A 506 -74.67 2.26 -105.34
CA VAL A 506 -74.50 3.30 -106.36
C VAL A 506 -75.71 3.34 -107.30
N ALA A 507 -76.29 2.19 -107.67
CA ALA A 507 -77.52 2.14 -108.46
C ALA A 507 -78.74 2.77 -107.73
N LEU A 508 -78.81 2.63 -106.40
CA LEU A 508 -79.82 3.29 -105.56
C LEU A 508 -79.68 4.83 -105.50
N LEU A 509 -78.55 5.38 -105.94
CA LEU A 509 -78.33 6.84 -106.04
C LEU A 509 -78.72 7.40 -107.40
N THR A 510 -78.75 6.54 -108.43
CA THR A 510 -79.09 6.91 -109.82
C THR A 510 -80.51 6.53 -110.20
N ALA A 511 -81.23 5.84 -109.31
CA ALA A 511 -82.66 5.58 -109.43
C ALA A 511 -83.41 6.77 -108.84
N GLU A 512 -83.69 7.77 -109.68
CA GLU A 512 -84.74 8.76 -109.42
C GLU A 512 -86.12 8.09 -109.46
#